data_AF-A0A842VIG6-F1
#
_entry.id   AF-A0A842VIG6-F1
#
_cell.length_a   1.000
_cell.length_b   1.000
_cell.length_c   1.000
_cell.angle_alpha   90.00
_cell.angle_beta   90.00
_cell.angle_gamma   90.00
#
_symmetry.space_group_name_H-M   'P 1'
#
loop_
_entity.id
_entity.type
_entity.pdbx_description
1 polymer ?
#
loop_
_entity_poly.entity_id
_entity_poly.type
_entity_poly.pdbx_seq_one_letter_code
_entity_poly.pdbx_strand_id
1 'polypeptide(L)' 'MNELLAFYNFPYKHWAKIRSTNVIERAFKEFRRRIKVMETFPNEQSCLRIMFALAKLLNENWEYQPIKDFID' A
#
# COMPACT_ATOMS: atom_id res chain seq x y z
N MET A 1 -18.43 9.35 14.54
CA MET A 1 -19.18 9.59 13.27
C MET A 1 -18.37 10.44 12.28
N ASN A 2 -17.73 11.53 12.71
CA ASN A 2 -16.97 12.42 11.82
C ASN A 2 -15.79 11.77 11.10
N GLU A 3 -15.07 10.83 11.73
CA GLU A 3 -13.90 10.17 11.11
C GLU A 3 -14.26 9.36 9.86
N LEU A 4 -15.41 8.68 9.87
CA LEU A 4 -15.88 7.87 8.74
C LEU A 4 -16.42 8.72 7.58
N LEU A 5 -16.69 10.01 7.83
CA LEU A 5 -17.18 10.96 6.84
C LEU A 5 -16.06 11.88 6.30
N ALA A 6 -14.84 11.77 6.83
CA ALA A 6 -13.72 12.62 6.42
C ALA A 6 -13.40 12.49 4.91
N PHE A 7 -13.75 11.38 4.27
CA PHE A 7 -13.53 11.19 2.84
C PHE A 7 -14.36 12.12 1.94
N TYR A 8 -15.46 12.70 2.45
CA TYR A 8 -16.27 13.68 1.71
C TYR A 8 -15.51 14.99 1.42
N ASN A 9 -14.39 15.25 2.11
CA ASN A 9 -13.54 16.42 1.87
C ASN A 9 -12.68 16.29 0.60
N PHE A 10 -12.65 15.13 -0.05
CA PHE A 10 -11.89 14.87 -1.28
C PHE A 10 -12.79 14.92 -2.52
N PRO A 11 -12.24 15.08 -3.74
CA PRO A 11 -13.01 15.01 -4.97
C PRO A 11 -13.83 13.72 -5.08
N TYR A 12 -15.04 13.81 -5.67
CA TYR A 12 -15.96 12.66 -5.82
C TYR A 12 -15.31 11.44 -6.46
N LYS A 13 -14.41 11.66 -7.44
CA LYS A 13 -13.64 10.61 -8.11
C LYS A 13 -12.80 9.76 -7.15
N HIS A 14 -12.37 10.30 -6.00
CA HIS A 14 -11.52 9.60 -5.03
C HIS A 14 -12.31 8.77 -4.01
N TRP A 15 -13.61 9.07 -3.81
CA TRP A 15 -14.40 8.50 -2.70
C TRP A 15 -14.46 6.97 -2.72
N ALA A 16 -14.62 6.38 -3.90
CA ALA A 16 -14.69 4.93 -4.05
C ALA A 16 -13.40 4.23 -3.59
N LYS A 17 -12.24 4.90 -3.72
CA LYS A 17 -10.94 4.35 -3.34
C LYS A 17 -10.66 4.60 -1.87
N ILE A 18 -10.95 5.81 -1.36
CA ILE A 18 -10.74 6.17 0.05
C ILE A 18 -11.63 5.33 0.97
N ARG A 19 -12.87 5.02 0.58
CA ARG A 19 -13.78 4.16 1.36
C ARG A 19 -13.36 2.68 1.41
N SER A 20 -12.41 2.24 0.58
CA SER A 20 -12.03 0.84 0.48
C SER A 20 -10.60 0.60 0.94
N THR A 21 -10.35 -0.53 1.58
CA THR A 21 -9.01 -0.97 2.00
C THR A 21 -8.25 -1.73 0.90
N ASN A 22 -8.82 -1.86 -0.30
CA ASN A 22 -8.30 -2.68 -1.40
C ASN A 22 -6.83 -2.41 -1.75
N VAL A 23 -6.42 -1.14 -1.76
CA VAL A 23 -5.04 -0.74 -2.10
C VAL A 23 -4.07 -1.21 -1.01
N ILE A 24 -4.44 -1.00 0.26
CA ILE A 24 -3.67 -1.40 1.44
C ILE A 24 -3.57 -2.92 1.52
N GLU A 25 -4.68 -3.63 1.33
CA GLU A 25 -4.72 -5.08 1.31
C GLU A 25 -3.86 -5.68 0.20
N ARG A 26 -3.86 -5.08 -1.00
CA ARG A 26 -3.01 -5.49 -2.12
C ARG A 26 -1.53 -5.31 -1.79
N ALA A 27 -1.15 -4.20 -1.17
CA ALA A 27 0.23 -3.95 -0.73
C ALA A 27 0.69 -5.00 0.32
N PHE A 28 -0.13 -5.26 1.34
CA PHE A 28 0.17 -6.29 2.35
C PHE A 28 0.20 -7.71 1.77
N LYS A 29 -0.64 -8.00 0.78
CA LYS A 29 -0.61 -9.29 0.09
C LYS A 29 0.72 -9.52 -0.62
N GLU A 30 1.24 -8.51 -1.30
CA GLU A 30 2.55 -8.59 -1.98
C GLU A 30 3.70 -8.74 -0.98
N PHE A 31 3.64 -8.01 0.13
CA PHE A 31 4.59 -8.14 1.23
C PHE A 31 4.64 -9.59 1.76
N ARG A 32 3.48 -10.15 2.11
CA ARG A 32 3.35 -11.54 2.58
C ARG A 32 3.82 -12.55 1.54
N ARG A 33 3.52 -12.33 0.25
CA ARG A 33 3.93 -13.23 -0.84
C ARG A 33 5.46 -13.35 -0.91
N ARG A 34 6.19 -12.25 -0.75
CA ARG A 34 7.66 -12.24 -0.83
C ARG A 34 8.33 -12.76 0.42
N ILE A 35 7.77 -12.49 1.60
CA ILE A 35 8.24 -13.08 2.86
C ILE A 35 8.06 -14.59 2.86
N LYS A 36 6.94 -15.10 2.32
CA LYS A 36 6.63 -16.54 2.32
C LYS A 36 7.75 -17.39 1.70
N VAL A 37 8.47 -16.85 0.71
CA VAL A 37 9.59 -17.53 0.04
C VAL A 37 10.87 -17.56 0.90
N MET A 38 11.00 -16.63 1.85
CA MET A 38 12.22 -16.46 2.64
C MET A 38 12.28 -17.40 3.86
N GLU A 39 11.17 -18.07 4.21
CA GLU A 39 10.98 -19.01 5.34
C GLU A 39 11.32 -18.46 6.73
N THR A 40 12.55 -17.98 6.95
CA THR A 40 13.01 -17.35 8.21
C THR A 40 13.96 -16.17 7.93
N PHE A 41 13.97 -15.20 8.84
CA PHE A 41 14.93 -14.09 8.79
C PHE A 41 16.07 -14.30 9.80
N PRO A 42 17.34 -14.06 9.41
CA PRO A 42 18.48 -14.27 10.31
C PRO A 42 18.59 -13.20 11.40
N ASN A 43 18.02 -12.02 11.21
CA ASN A 43 17.92 -10.95 12.21
C ASN A 43 16.82 -9.94 11.85
N GLU A 44 16.39 -9.15 12.83
CA GLU A 44 15.37 -8.10 12.68
C GLU A 44 15.75 -7.08 11.60
N GLN A 45 17.02 -6.66 11.56
CA GLN A 45 17.52 -5.71 10.58
C GLN A 45 17.34 -6.20 9.14
N SER A 46 17.45 -7.52 8.90
CA SER A 46 17.26 -8.12 7.58
C SER A 46 15.79 -8.09 7.18
N CYS A 47 14.88 -8.32 8.12
CA CYS A 47 13.44 -8.15 7.92
C CYS A 47 13.11 -6.69 7.55
N LEU A 48 13.62 -5.74 8.33
CA LEU A 48 13.41 -4.30 8.07
C LEU A 48 13.94 -3.88 6.70
N ARG A 49 15.15 -4.28 6.33
CA ARG A 49 15.72 -3.96 5.00
C ARG A 49 14.81 -4.43 3.87
N ILE A 50 14.27 -5.63 3.97
CA ILE A 50 13.37 -6.19 2.95
C ILE A 50 12.04 -5.44 2.95
N MET A 51 11.47 -5.13 4.12
CA MET A 51 10.27 -4.32 4.23
C MET A 51 10.43 -2.96 3.56
N PHE A 52 11.51 -2.24 3.85
CA PHE A 52 11.78 -0.94 3.23
C PHE A 52 12.05 -1.05 1.73
N ALA A 53 12.78 -2.08 1.28
CA ALA A 53 13.00 -2.30 -0.15
C ALA A 53 11.68 -2.55 -0.90
N LEU A 54 10.75 -3.30 -0.30
CA LEU A 54 9.42 -3.54 -0.88
C LEU A 54 8.52 -2.31 -0.86
N ALA A 55 8.56 -1.53 0.22
CA ALA A 55 7.86 -0.25 0.30
C ALA A 55 8.37 0.72 -0.78
N LYS A 56 9.69 0.80 -0.97
CA LYS A 56 10.30 1.61 -2.02
C LYS A 56 9.85 1.16 -3.41
N LEU A 57 9.89 -0.15 -3.69
CA LEU A 57 9.43 -0.70 -4.97
C LEU A 57 7.94 -0.40 -5.22
N LEU A 58 7.09 -0.51 -4.20
CA LEU A 58 5.67 -0.15 -4.31
C LEU A 58 5.49 1.33 -4.65
N ASN A 59 6.27 2.20 -3.99
CA ASN A 59 6.23 3.64 -4.25
C ASN A 59 6.67 3.98 -5.68
N GLU A 60 7.79 3.40 -6.14
CA GLU A 60 8.26 3.53 -7.53
C GLU A 60 7.19 3.06 -8.52
N ASN A 61 6.55 1.90 -8.25
CA ASN A 61 5.47 1.41 -9.12
C ASN A 61 4.26 2.36 -9.16
N TRP A 62 3.90 3.00 -8.06
CA TRP A 62 2.81 3.98 -8.03
C TRP A 62 3.19 5.29 -8.72
N GLU A 63 4.47 5.63 -8.81
CA GLU A 63 4.94 6.76 -9.59
C GLU A 63 4.80 6.51 -11.10
N TYR A 64 5.20 5.34 -11.58
CA TYR A 64 5.06 4.97 -13.00
C TYR A 64 3.64 4.57 -13.40
N GLN A 65 2.89 3.95 -12.49
CA GLN A 65 1.53 3.46 -12.70
C GLN A 65 0.64 3.94 -11.55
N PRO A 66 0.21 5.21 -11.61
CA PRO A 66 -0.59 5.77 -10.56
C PRO A 66 -1.93 5.07 -10.43
N ILE A 67 -2.43 5.06 -9.19
CA ILE A 67 -3.75 4.52 -8.91
C ILE A 67 -4.76 5.32 -9.74
N LYS A 68 -5.47 4.60 -10.62
CA LYS A 68 -6.48 5.20 -11.48
C LYS A 68 -7.45 6.04 -10.64
N ASP A 69 -7.78 7.21 -11.16
CA ASP A 69 -8.66 8.20 -10.55
C ASP A 69 -8.07 8.89 -9.31
N PHE A 70 -6.81 8.67 -8.92
CA PHE A 70 -6.17 9.32 -7.75
C PHE A 70 -5.24 10.48 -8.10
N ILE A 71 -4.93 10.66 -9.39
CA ILE A 71 -4.18 11.78 -9.94
C ILE A 71 -5.11 12.60 -10.83
N ASP A 72 -4.93 13.93 -10.83
CA ASP A 72 -5.62 14.88 -11.71
C ASP A 72 -5.02 14.92 -13.11
#